data_AF-A0A2H3DXF1-F1
#
_entry.id   AF-A0A2H3DXF1-F1
#
_cell.length_a   1.000
_cell.length_b   1.000
_cell.length_c   1.000
_cell.angle_alpha   90.00
_cell.angle_beta   90.00
_cell.angle_gamma   90.00
#
_symmetry.space_group_name_H-M   'P 1'
#
loop_
_entity.id
_entity.type
_entity.pdbx_description
1 polymer ?
#
loop_
_entity_poly.entity_id
_entity_poly.type
_entity_poly.pdbx_seq_one_letter_code
_entity_poly.pdbx_strand_id
1 'polypeptide(L)'
;MEVLQNRIDSFTRSKRVKTGSKTTVTLKWPHPSSFQANPETLAEAGFYYDPSPEDRDSVTCYMCSKQLSEWDSDDDPFDIHYRKCARTCSWAVVRCGLRNDVDHQGRFISQNKNRMPLSKVMEKARLDTFTFGDGWPHDSTKNGCTSKKMARAGFIYMPQEPGDDLATCLYCGVSLSGWDDDDDPLLRRRRRVIRYLIHA
;
A
#
# COMPACT_ATOMS: atom_id res chain seq x y z
N MET A 1 9.19 6.18 3.46
CA MET A 1 8.77 4.76 3.40
C MET A 1 7.57 4.54 2.45
N GLU A 2 7.28 5.49 1.56
CA GLU A 2 6.19 5.38 0.56
C GLU A 2 6.48 4.34 -0.52
N VAL A 3 7.74 4.23 -0.90
CA VAL A 3 8.28 3.26 -1.86
C VAL A 3 8.25 1.85 -1.26
N LEU A 4 7.71 0.86 -1.99
CA LEU A 4 7.60 -0.53 -1.53
C LEU A 4 8.98 -1.14 -1.24
N GLN A 5 9.95 -0.98 -2.15
CA GLN A 5 11.28 -1.56 -1.97
C GLN A 5 11.96 -1.05 -0.69
N ASN A 6 11.80 0.23 -0.36
CA ASN A 6 12.32 0.79 0.90
C ASN A 6 11.69 0.14 2.14
N ARG A 7 10.41 -0.26 2.08
CA ARG A 7 9.75 -0.99 3.16
C ARG A 7 10.28 -2.42 3.27
N ILE A 8 10.45 -3.12 2.15
CA ILE A 8 11.06 -4.47 2.12
C ILE A 8 12.49 -4.43 2.69
N ASP A 9 13.30 -3.49 2.21
CA ASP A 9 14.69 -3.30 2.63
C ASP A 9 14.83 -3.01 4.12
N SER A 10 13.79 -2.45 4.75
CA SER A 10 13.81 -2.20 6.19
C SER A 10 13.94 -3.49 7.01
N PHE A 11 13.52 -4.64 6.47
CA PHE A 11 13.61 -5.96 7.11
C PHE A 11 14.94 -6.68 6.83
N THR A 12 15.65 -6.33 5.75
CA THR A 12 16.88 -7.04 5.36
C THR A 12 18.10 -6.60 6.19
N ARG A 13 18.11 -5.32 6.61
CA ARG A 13 19.23 -4.73 7.34
C ARG A 13 19.03 -4.84 8.85
N SER A 14 20.13 -5.08 9.55
CA SER A 14 20.10 -4.99 11.02
C SER A 14 19.98 -3.54 11.45
N LYS A 15 19.14 -3.27 12.45
CA LYS A 15 18.92 -1.94 13.02
C LYS A 15 19.66 -1.80 14.34
N ARG A 16 20.42 -0.71 14.49
CA ARG A 16 21.08 -0.34 15.74
C ARG A 16 20.14 0.54 16.55
N VAL A 17 19.77 0.10 17.75
CA VAL A 17 18.83 0.79 18.63
C VAL A 17 19.51 1.09 19.96
N LYS A 18 19.38 2.33 20.44
CA LYS A 18 19.95 2.75 21.73
C LYS A 18 19.03 2.31 22.86
N THR A 19 19.61 1.80 23.94
CA THR A 19 18.87 1.57 25.18
C THR A 19 18.94 2.81 26.09
N GLY A 20 18.16 2.86 27.17
CA GLY A 20 18.23 3.95 28.17
C GLY A 20 19.61 4.06 28.85
N SER A 21 20.37 2.96 28.91
CA SER A 21 21.81 2.97 29.17
C SER A 21 22.55 3.23 27.84
N LYS A 22 23.68 3.93 27.83
CA LYS A 22 24.48 4.30 26.62
C LYS A 22 24.89 3.12 25.70
N THR A 23 24.45 1.90 25.98
CA THR A 23 24.55 0.69 25.18
C THR A 23 23.65 0.74 23.94
N THR A 24 24.12 0.14 22.84
CA THR A 24 23.37 -0.04 21.60
C THR A 24 23.17 -1.52 21.34
N VAL A 25 21.95 -1.94 21.02
CA VAL A 25 21.62 -3.29 20.58
C VAL A 25 21.42 -3.34 19.07
N THR A 26 21.75 -4.46 18.45
CA THR A 26 21.52 -4.69 17.02
C THR A 26 20.40 -5.70 16.85
N LEU A 27 19.32 -5.29 16.19
CA LEU A 27 18.09 -6.07 16.01
C LEU A 27 17.91 -6.43 14.54
N LYS A 28 17.32 -7.59 14.29
CA LYS A 28 16.92 -8.09 12.97
C LYS A 28 15.49 -8.62 13.09
N TRP A 29 14.76 -8.65 11.97
CA TRP A 29 13.43 -9.27 11.94
C TRP A 29 13.51 -10.69 12.52
N PRO A 30 12.74 -11.01 13.58
CA PRO A 30 12.96 -12.24 14.34
C PRO A 30 12.19 -13.45 13.78
N HIS A 31 11.17 -13.23 12.94
CA HIS A 31 10.22 -14.27 12.53
C HIS A 31 10.63 -14.95 11.21
N PRO A 32 10.31 -16.25 11.05
CA PRO A 32 10.63 -16.99 9.83
C PRO A 32 9.73 -16.57 8.66
N SER A 33 10.20 -16.80 7.43
CA SER A 33 9.43 -16.50 6.20
C SER A 33 8.14 -17.33 6.04
N SER A 34 7.98 -18.39 6.82
CA SER A 34 6.77 -19.23 6.83
C SER A 34 5.57 -18.56 7.53
N PHE A 35 5.79 -17.48 8.29
CA PHE A 35 4.70 -16.73 8.91
C PHE A 35 3.91 -16.00 7.83
N GLN A 36 2.60 -15.85 8.06
CA GLN A 36 1.80 -14.98 7.21
C GLN A 36 2.28 -13.53 7.29
N ALA A 37 2.70 -13.08 8.48
CA ALA A 37 3.39 -11.82 8.71
C ALA A 37 4.89 -11.95 8.42
N ASN A 38 5.25 -11.92 7.13
CA ASN A 38 6.62 -11.91 6.64
C ASN A 38 6.98 -10.54 6.04
N PRO A 39 8.28 -10.25 5.78
CA PRO A 39 8.71 -8.95 5.24
C PRO A 39 7.92 -8.45 4.02
N GLU A 40 7.63 -9.34 3.08
CA GLU A 40 6.93 -9.01 1.84
C GLU A 40 5.48 -8.62 2.10
N THR A 41 4.74 -9.42 2.87
CA THR A 41 3.33 -9.16 3.22
C THR A 41 3.17 -7.96 4.14
N LEU A 42 4.07 -7.77 5.10
CA LEU A 42 4.11 -6.58 5.97
C LEU A 42 4.36 -5.33 5.15
N ALA A 43 5.36 -5.35 4.25
CA ALA A 43 5.66 -4.23 3.35
C ALA A 43 4.47 -3.90 2.43
N GLU A 44 3.81 -4.92 1.88
CA GLU A 44 2.64 -4.76 1.02
C GLU A 44 1.41 -4.22 1.79
N ALA A 45 1.23 -4.64 3.05
CA ALA A 45 0.22 -4.08 3.95
C ALA A 45 0.55 -2.64 4.41
N GLY A 46 1.72 -2.12 4.03
CA GLY A 46 2.14 -0.72 4.26
C GLY A 46 3.06 -0.55 5.47
N PHE A 47 3.65 -1.62 6.00
CA PHE A 47 4.53 -1.57 7.16
C PHE A 47 6.01 -1.60 6.78
N TYR A 48 6.83 -0.96 7.59
CA TYR A 48 8.28 -1.13 7.57
C TYR A 48 8.74 -1.57 8.97
N TYR A 49 9.81 -2.36 9.04
CA TYR A 49 10.38 -2.81 10.30
C TYR A 49 10.90 -1.62 11.09
N ASP A 50 10.47 -1.47 12.35
CA ASP A 50 10.80 -0.33 13.20
C ASP A 50 10.92 -0.74 14.68
N PRO A 51 11.92 -1.59 15.01
CA PRO A 51 12.02 -2.21 16.32
C PRO A 51 12.48 -1.22 17.39
N SER A 52 12.07 -1.50 18.62
CA SER A 52 12.64 -0.93 19.84
C SER A 52 13.37 -2.02 20.64
N PRO A 53 14.13 -1.67 21.70
CA PRO A 53 14.69 -2.68 22.60
C PRO A 53 13.62 -3.52 23.30
N GLU A 54 12.44 -2.95 23.53
CA GLU A 54 11.31 -3.61 24.17
C GLU A 54 10.47 -4.43 23.16
N ASP A 55 10.33 -3.94 21.93
CA ASP A 55 9.48 -4.51 20.88
C ASP A 55 10.31 -4.88 19.64
N ARG A 56 10.86 -6.10 19.66
CA ARG A 56 11.84 -6.57 18.66
C ARG A 56 11.26 -6.90 17.30
N ASP A 57 9.95 -7.08 17.19
CA ASP A 57 9.22 -7.33 15.94
C ASP A 57 8.27 -6.18 15.59
N SER A 58 8.48 -5.00 16.19
CA SER A 58 7.66 -3.83 15.88
C SER A 58 7.81 -3.39 14.42
N VAL A 59 6.67 -3.06 13.83
CA VAL A 59 6.57 -2.47 12.49
C VAL A 59 5.70 -1.22 12.53
N THR A 60 5.99 -0.26 11.66
CA THR A 60 5.26 1.02 11.59
C THR A 60 4.65 1.20 10.21
N CYS A 61 3.39 1.61 10.14
CA CYS A 61 2.76 1.93 8.85
C CYS A 61 3.32 3.24 8.29
N TYR A 62 3.72 3.25 7.02
CA TYR A 62 4.26 4.45 6.38
C TYR A 62 3.26 5.60 6.31
N MET A 63 1.96 5.31 6.22
CA MET A 63 0.92 6.31 5.98
C MET A 63 0.24 6.80 7.28
N CYS A 64 -0.12 5.89 8.19
CA CYS A 64 -0.85 6.26 9.42
C CYS A 64 0.03 6.26 10.67
N SER A 65 1.30 5.89 10.55
CA SER A 65 2.27 5.80 11.65
C SER A 65 1.86 4.87 12.79
N LYS A 66 0.85 4.02 12.61
CA LYS A 66 0.48 3.00 13.59
C LYS A 66 1.62 2.00 13.73
N GLN A 67 2.09 1.83 14.95
CA GLN A 67 2.98 0.75 15.36
C GLN A 67 2.19 -0.49 15.76
N LEU A 68 2.68 -1.65 15.33
CA LEU A 68 2.17 -2.99 15.66
C LEU A 68 3.36 -3.93 15.90
N SER A 69 3.27 -4.75 16.94
CA SER A 69 4.26 -5.74 17.37
C SER A 69 3.53 -7.00 17.83
N GLU A 70 4.26 -7.98 18.36
CA GLU A 70 3.73 -9.24 18.89
C GLU A 70 3.06 -10.08 17.79
N TRP A 71 3.78 -10.27 16.68
CA TRP A 71 3.28 -11.01 15.52
C TRP A 71 3.40 -12.52 15.72
N ASP A 72 2.28 -13.22 15.51
CA ASP A 72 2.18 -14.68 15.53
C ASP A 72 2.18 -15.30 14.13
N SER A 73 2.31 -16.63 14.05
CA SER A 73 2.44 -17.37 12.77
C SER A 73 1.26 -17.19 11.81
N ASP A 74 0.06 -17.05 12.36
CA ASP A 74 -1.20 -16.98 11.62
C ASP A 74 -1.72 -15.56 11.45
N ASP A 75 -1.00 -14.56 11.95
CA ASP A 75 -1.41 -13.17 11.83
C ASP A 75 -1.32 -12.69 10.39
N ASP A 76 -2.44 -12.23 9.84
CA ASP A 76 -2.52 -11.61 8.53
C ASP A 76 -2.32 -10.08 8.66
N PRO A 77 -1.21 -9.50 8.15
CA PRO A 77 -0.94 -8.08 8.25
C PRO A 77 -2.03 -7.18 7.65
N PHE A 78 -2.69 -7.63 6.58
CA PHE A 78 -3.72 -6.85 5.92
C PHE A 78 -4.98 -6.81 6.77
N ASP A 79 -5.42 -7.96 7.29
CA ASP A 79 -6.61 -8.01 8.15
C ASP A 79 -6.40 -7.18 9.43
N ILE A 80 -5.25 -7.35 10.10
CA ILE A 80 -4.92 -6.60 11.31
C ILE A 80 -4.88 -5.10 11.03
N HIS A 81 -4.20 -4.65 9.96
CA HIS A 81 -4.12 -3.24 9.61
C HIS A 81 -5.50 -2.65 9.28
N TYR A 82 -6.33 -3.38 8.53
CA TYR A 82 -7.69 -2.94 8.24
C TYR A 82 -8.53 -2.83 9.52
N ARG A 83 -8.59 -3.88 10.34
CA ARG A 83 -9.38 -3.86 11.59
C ARG A 83 -8.95 -2.76 12.55
N LYS A 84 -7.64 -2.55 12.72
CA LYS A 84 -7.10 -1.56 13.67
C LYS A 84 -7.11 -0.13 13.12
N CYS A 85 -7.08 0.09 11.80
CA CYS A 85 -6.81 1.41 11.22
C CYS A 85 -7.74 1.84 10.07
N ALA A 86 -8.80 1.11 9.72
CA ALA A 86 -9.71 1.50 8.63
C ALA A 86 -10.36 2.89 8.79
N ARG A 87 -10.40 3.45 10.01
CA ARG A 87 -10.94 4.80 10.27
C ARG A 87 -9.91 5.92 10.10
N THR A 88 -8.63 5.59 10.06
CA THR A 88 -7.53 6.58 10.14
C THR A 88 -6.45 6.39 9.08
N CYS A 89 -6.47 5.27 8.33
CA CYS A 89 -5.45 4.96 7.33
C CYS A 89 -6.09 4.67 5.96
N SER A 90 -5.88 5.56 5.00
CA SER A 90 -6.38 5.38 3.63
C SER A 90 -5.75 4.17 2.95
N TRP A 91 -4.48 3.83 3.23
CA TRP A 91 -3.84 2.59 2.74
C TRP A 91 -4.53 1.33 3.26
N ALA A 92 -4.87 1.30 4.56
CA ALA A 92 -5.62 0.20 5.15
C ALA A 92 -6.99 0.05 4.45
N VAL A 93 -7.66 1.16 4.15
CA VAL A 93 -8.95 1.17 3.46
C VAL A 93 -8.84 0.66 2.02
N VAL A 94 -7.89 1.15 1.21
CA VAL A 94 -7.83 0.80 -0.22
C VAL A 94 -7.17 -0.55 -0.48
N ARG A 95 -6.07 -0.87 0.22
CA ARG A 95 -5.25 -2.05 -0.08
C ARG A 95 -5.57 -3.23 0.81
N CYS A 96 -5.67 -3.00 2.12
CA CYS A 96 -5.86 -4.06 3.09
C CYS A 96 -7.32 -4.53 3.12
N GLY A 97 -8.26 -3.58 3.22
CA GLY A 97 -9.69 -3.86 3.24
C GLY A 97 -10.22 -4.52 1.97
N LEU A 98 -9.53 -4.36 0.82
CA LEU A 98 -9.93 -5.01 -0.43
C LEU A 98 -9.98 -6.54 -0.31
N ARG A 99 -9.09 -7.14 0.50
CA ARG A 99 -9.09 -8.60 0.70
C ARG A 99 -10.41 -9.12 1.29
N ASN A 100 -11.13 -8.28 2.02
CA ASN A 100 -12.44 -8.59 2.59
C ASN A 100 -13.60 -8.28 1.64
N ASP A 101 -13.34 -7.56 0.54
CA ASP A 101 -14.34 -7.16 -0.44
C ASP A 101 -14.36 -8.06 -1.69
N VAL A 102 -13.45 -9.03 -1.79
CA VAL A 102 -13.33 -9.97 -2.91
C VAL A 102 -13.46 -11.41 -2.44
N ASP A 103 -14.00 -12.29 -3.28
CA ASP A 103 -14.03 -13.73 -3.04
C ASP A 103 -12.71 -14.42 -3.45
N HIS A 104 -12.63 -15.74 -3.25
CA HIS A 104 -11.47 -16.57 -3.63
C HIS A 104 -11.18 -16.60 -5.15
N GLN A 105 -12.11 -16.13 -5.98
CA GLN A 105 -11.95 -16.01 -7.44
C GLN A 105 -11.62 -14.56 -7.84
N GLY A 106 -11.40 -13.67 -6.88
CA GLY A 106 -11.11 -12.25 -7.11
C GLY A 106 -12.33 -11.43 -7.53
N ARG A 107 -13.55 -11.99 -7.45
CA ARG A 107 -14.76 -11.22 -7.76
C ARG A 107 -15.11 -10.32 -6.60
N PHE A 108 -15.46 -9.08 -6.90
CA PHE A 108 -15.91 -8.13 -5.90
C PHE A 108 -17.30 -8.51 -5.36
N ILE A 109 -17.40 -8.75 -4.04
CA ILE A 109 -18.59 -9.26 -3.35
C ILE A 109 -19.15 -8.33 -2.27
N SER A 110 -18.45 -7.24 -1.94
CA SER A 110 -18.89 -6.32 -0.90
C SER A 110 -20.31 -5.80 -1.20
N GLN A 111 -21.16 -5.69 -0.17
CA GLN A 111 -22.47 -5.03 -0.28
C GLN A 111 -22.47 -3.62 0.32
N ASN A 112 -21.37 -3.24 0.98
CA ASN A 112 -21.25 -1.94 1.60
C ASN A 112 -21.06 -0.85 0.53
N LYS A 113 -22.03 0.07 0.42
CA LYS A 113 -21.99 1.18 -0.54
C LYS A 113 -20.73 2.04 -0.43
N ASN A 114 -20.15 2.16 0.77
CA ASN A 114 -18.90 2.90 1.00
C ASN A 114 -17.64 2.14 0.57
N ARG A 115 -17.75 0.84 0.31
CA ARG A 115 -16.65 0.00 -0.21
C ARG A 115 -16.69 -0.13 -1.73
N MET A 116 -17.79 0.28 -2.37
CA MET A 116 -17.92 0.24 -3.83
C MET A 116 -16.77 1.00 -4.49
N PRO A 117 -16.19 0.50 -5.60
CA PRO A 117 -15.08 1.14 -6.28
C PRO A 117 -15.34 2.60 -6.66
N LEU A 118 -16.59 2.90 -7.04
CA LEU A 118 -17.04 4.23 -7.48
C LEU A 118 -17.53 5.13 -6.32
N SER A 119 -17.51 4.65 -5.07
CA SER A 119 -17.93 5.45 -3.93
C SER A 119 -16.96 6.60 -3.66
N LYS A 120 -17.49 7.70 -3.10
CA LYS A 120 -16.67 8.86 -2.73
C LYS A 120 -15.67 8.55 -1.61
N VAL A 121 -16.01 7.63 -0.72
CA VAL A 121 -15.09 7.15 0.32
C VAL A 121 -13.87 6.48 -0.30
N MET A 122 -14.08 5.55 -1.25
CA MET A 122 -12.97 4.88 -1.91
C MET A 122 -12.20 5.81 -2.87
N GLU A 123 -12.87 6.72 -3.59
CA GLU A 123 -12.21 7.74 -4.42
C GLU A 123 -11.29 8.63 -3.57
N LYS A 124 -11.76 9.08 -2.40
CA LYS A 124 -10.96 9.88 -1.45
C LYS A 124 -9.77 9.09 -0.90
N ALA A 125 -9.99 7.84 -0.48
CA ALA A 125 -8.92 7.01 0.06
C ALA A 125 -7.84 6.70 -1.00
N ARG A 126 -8.23 6.54 -2.27
CA ARG A 126 -7.28 6.44 -3.38
C ARG A 126 -6.52 7.74 -3.60
N LEU A 127 -7.20 8.88 -3.61
CA LEU A 127 -6.55 10.18 -3.74
C LEU A 127 -5.47 10.40 -2.67
N ASP A 128 -5.74 9.98 -1.43
CA ASP A 128 -4.78 10.12 -0.34
C ASP A 128 -3.46 9.37 -0.59
N THR A 129 -3.48 8.29 -1.38
CA THR A 129 -2.23 7.61 -1.80
C THR A 129 -1.38 8.48 -2.71
N PHE A 130 -1.98 9.35 -3.52
CA PHE A 130 -1.28 10.26 -4.42
C PHE A 130 -0.83 11.56 -3.74
N THR A 131 -1.45 11.95 -2.63
CA THR A 131 -1.15 13.23 -1.96
C THR A 131 -0.35 13.07 -0.67
N PHE A 132 0.00 11.85 -0.30
CA PHE A 132 0.83 11.57 0.86
C PHE A 132 2.32 11.74 0.50
N GLY A 133 3.10 12.25 1.45
CA GLY A 133 4.55 12.43 1.29
C GLY A 133 4.92 13.42 0.19
N ASP A 134 5.84 13.02 -0.69
CA ASP A 134 6.26 13.84 -1.84
C ASP A 134 5.15 13.95 -2.91
N GLY A 135 4.17 13.04 -2.85
CA GLY A 135 2.99 13.06 -3.68
C GLY A 135 3.22 12.65 -5.14
N TRP A 136 2.20 12.88 -5.95
CA TRP A 136 2.17 12.50 -7.36
C TRP A 136 2.97 13.49 -8.22
N PRO A 137 3.95 13.03 -9.01
CA PRO A 137 4.84 13.93 -9.76
C PRO A 137 4.13 14.77 -10.83
N HIS A 138 2.93 14.36 -11.28
CA HIS A 138 2.20 14.99 -12.39
C HIS A 138 1.07 15.93 -11.95
N ASP A 139 1.07 16.38 -10.69
CA ASP A 139 0.03 17.30 -10.16
C ASP A 139 0.24 18.76 -10.55
N SER A 140 1.42 19.13 -11.07
CA SER A 140 1.74 20.48 -11.54
C SER A 140 0.99 20.86 -12.81
N THR A 141 0.60 19.88 -13.65
CA THR A 141 -0.03 20.14 -14.94
C THR A 141 -1.56 20.07 -14.86
N LYS A 142 -2.21 21.24 -14.96
CA LYS A 142 -3.66 21.43 -14.78
C LYS A 142 -4.53 20.52 -15.65
N ASN A 143 -4.07 20.19 -16.87
CA ASN A 143 -4.81 19.37 -17.82
C ASN A 143 -4.34 17.92 -17.89
N GLY A 144 -3.33 17.53 -17.10
CA GLY A 144 -2.73 16.21 -17.20
C GLY A 144 -3.32 15.14 -16.32
N CYS A 145 -2.58 14.06 -16.17
CA CYS A 145 -2.91 12.88 -15.39
C CYS A 145 -2.84 13.15 -13.87
N THR A 146 -3.44 14.25 -13.42
CA THR A 146 -3.48 14.66 -12.00
C THR A 146 -3.97 13.53 -11.09
N SER A 147 -3.51 13.54 -9.84
CA SER A 147 -3.90 12.67 -8.73
C SER A 147 -5.43 12.50 -8.63
N LYS A 148 -6.19 13.58 -8.82
CA LYS A 148 -7.66 13.55 -8.86
C LYS A 148 -8.20 12.71 -10.00
N LYS A 149 -7.64 12.83 -11.21
CA LYS A 149 -8.04 12.00 -12.36
C LYS A 149 -7.62 10.55 -12.15
N MET A 150 -6.43 10.31 -11.62
CA MET A 150 -5.92 8.96 -11.29
C MET A 150 -6.83 8.24 -10.29
N ALA A 151 -7.14 8.90 -9.17
CA ALA A 151 -8.02 8.36 -8.13
C ALA A 151 -9.45 8.11 -8.64
N ARG A 152 -10.01 9.02 -9.46
CA ARG A 152 -11.30 8.83 -10.14
C ARG A 152 -11.30 7.66 -11.11
N ALA A 153 -10.17 7.45 -11.80
CA ALA A 153 -9.98 6.33 -12.69
C ALA A 153 -9.81 4.99 -11.96
N GLY A 154 -9.72 4.99 -10.63
CA GLY A 154 -9.63 3.78 -9.83
C GLY A 154 -8.20 3.34 -9.52
N PHE A 155 -7.20 4.16 -9.81
CA PHE A 155 -5.81 3.90 -9.45
C PHE A 155 -5.52 4.30 -8.01
N ILE A 156 -4.55 3.62 -7.40
CA ILE A 156 -3.76 4.08 -6.25
C ILE A 156 -2.34 4.36 -6.72
N TYR A 157 -1.64 5.25 -6.02
CA TYR A 157 -0.21 5.44 -6.19
C TYR A 157 0.54 4.39 -5.36
N MET A 158 1.46 3.67 -5.99
CA MET A 158 2.19 2.60 -5.34
C MET A 158 3.60 2.49 -5.90
N PRO A 159 4.48 3.46 -5.57
CA PRO A 159 5.81 3.45 -6.12
C PRO A 159 6.58 2.23 -5.63
N GLN A 160 7.20 1.51 -6.57
CA GLN A 160 8.00 0.32 -6.29
C GLN A 160 9.43 0.72 -5.98
N GLU A 161 9.97 1.64 -6.77
CA GLU A 161 11.30 2.19 -6.70
C GLU A 161 11.28 3.73 -6.55
N PRO A 162 12.34 4.33 -6.00
CA PRO A 162 12.43 5.78 -5.89
C PRO A 162 12.33 6.48 -7.25
N GLY A 163 11.41 7.44 -7.35
CA GLY A 163 11.23 8.26 -8.55
C GLY A 163 10.38 7.62 -9.65
N ASP A 164 9.83 6.42 -9.44
CA ASP A 164 8.82 5.88 -10.36
C ASP A 164 7.45 6.56 -10.16
N ASP A 165 6.59 6.43 -11.17
CA ASP A 165 5.22 6.93 -11.18
C ASP A 165 4.21 5.78 -11.29
N LEU A 166 4.48 4.65 -10.63
CA LEU A 166 3.62 3.48 -10.77
C LEU A 166 2.26 3.70 -10.11
N ALA A 167 1.21 3.55 -10.93
CA ALA A 167 -0.18 3.59 -10.49
C ALA A 167 -0.88 2.27 -10.77
N THR A 168 -1.57 1.72 -9.77
CA THR A 168 -2.23 0.41 -9.84
C THR A 168 -3.72 0.50 -9.57
N CYS A 169 -4.54 -0.11 -10.42
CA CYS A 169 -5.97 -0.30 -10.15
C CYS A 169 -6.18 -1.66 -9.49
N LEU A 170 -6.39 -1.67 -8.18
CA LEU A 170 -6.50 -2.91 -7.40
C LEU A 170 -7.69 -3.80 -7.78
N TYR A 171 -8.70 -3.27 -8.47
CA TYR A 171 -9.89 -4.04 -8.86
C TYR A 171 -9.71 -4.84 -10.14
N CYS A 172 -8.91 -4.35 -11.08
CA CYS A 172 -8.65 -5.04 -12.35
C CYS A 172 -7.19 -5.48 -12.51
N GLY A 173 -6.34 -5.23 -11.52
CA GLY A 173 -4.92 -5.61 -11.50
C GLY A 173 -4.04 -4.83 -12.49
N VAL A 174 -4.57 -3.83 -13.18
CA VAL A 174 -3.78 -3.05 -14.15
C VAL A 174 -2.86 -2.09 -13.42
N SER A 175 -1.55 -2.28 -13.61
CA SER A 175 -0.49 -1.37 -13.18
C SER A 175 0.11 -0.65 -14.40
N LEU A 176 0.30 0.67 -14.29
CA LEU A 176 0.86 1.51 -15.35
C LEU A 176 1.81 2.55 -14.77
N SER A 177 2.90 2.77 -15.48
CA SER A 177 3.92 3.80 -15.25
C SER A 177 4.20 4.54 -16.56
N GLY A 178 5.14 5.49 -16.53
CA GLY A 178 5.48 6.33 -17.67
C GLY A 178 4.27 7.16 -18.07
N TRP A 179 3.80 7.98 -17.15
CA TRP A 179 2.68 8.89 -17.35
C TRP A 179 3.15 10.19 -17.96
N ASP A 180 2.44 10.62 -19.00
CA ASP A 180 2.65 11.91 -19.64
C ASP A 180 1.54 12.88 -19.24
N ASP A 181 1.85 14.18 -19.39
CA ASP A 181 0.97 15.29 -19.02
C ASP A 181 -0.31 15.38 -19.85
N ASP A 182 -0.46 14.64 -20.94
CA ASP A 182 -1.66 14.60 -21.77
C ASP A 182 -2.45 13.29 -21.63
N ASP A 183 -1.98 12.36 -20.80
CA ASP A 183 -2.62 11.06 -20.62
C ASP A 183 -4.00 11.16 -19.95
N ASP A 184 -4.95 10.38 -20.48
CA ASP A 184 -6.20 10.06 -19.82
C ASP A 184 -6.07 8.72 -19.07
N PRO A 185 -6.11 8.72 -17.72
CA PRO A 185 -5.97 7.50 -16.92
C PRO A 185 -7.07 6.46 -17.16
N LEU A 186 -8.32 6.90 -17.36
CA LEU A 186 -9.43 5.99 -17.65
C LEU A 186 -9.22 5.31 -19.01
N LEU A 187 -8.78 6.06 -20.01
CA LEU A 187 -8.53 5.54 -21.35
C LEU A 187 -7.35 4.55 -21.36
N ARG A 188 -6.22 4.91 -20.73
CA ARG A 188 -5.05 4.00 -20.61
C ARG A 188 -5.43 2.70 -19.91
N ARG A 189 -6.17 2.77 -18.80
CA ARG A 189 -6.68 1.59 -18.08
C ARG A 189 -7.56 0.72 -18.97
N ARG A 190 -8.56 1.30 -19.64
CA ARG A 190 -9.51 0.57 -20.52
C ARG A 190 -8.79 -0.15 -21.66
N ARG A 191 -7.83 0.50 -22.32
CA ARG A 191 -7.04 -0.10 -23.40
C ARG A 191 -6.27 -1.35 -22.94
N ARG A 192 -5.75 -1.35 -21.71
CA ARG A 192 -5.03 -2.49 -21.14
C ARG A 192 -5.96 -3.64 -20.77
N VAL A 193 -7.09 -3.36 -20.12
CA VAL A 193 -8.10 -4.39 -19.80
C VAL A 193 -8.60 -5.10 -21.06
N ILE A 194 -8.94 -4.35 -22.12
CA ILE A 194 -9.43 -4.94 -23.38
C ILE A 194 -8.37 -5.83 -24.04
N ARG A 195 -7.09 -5.43 -24.03
CA ARG A 195 -6.01 -6.28 -24.58
C ARG A 195 -5.92 -7.63 -23.86
N TYR A 196 -6.10 -7.67 -22.55
CA TYR A 196 -6.10 -8.94 -21.80
C TYR A 196 -7.33 -9.81 -22.10
N LEU A 197 -8.48 -9.22 -22.43
CA LEU A 197 -9.69 -9.97 -22.79
C LEU A 197 -9.69 -10.53 -24.22
N ILE A 198 -8.84 -10.00 -25.12
CA ILE A 198 -8.73 -10.47 -26.51
C ILE A 198 -7.70 -11.60 -26.66
N HIS A 199 -6.74 -11.70 -25.72
CA HIS A 199 -5.66 -12.68 -25.75
C HIS A 199 -5.80 -13.80 -24.69
N ALA A 200 -6.97 -13.90 -24.05
CA ALA A 200 -7.34 -14.96 -23.11
C ALA A 200 -8.48 -15.80 -23.72
#